data_AF-A0A0F8ZXF5-F1
#
_entry.id   AF-A0A0F8ZXF5-F1
#
_cell.length_a   1.000
_cell.length_b   1.000
_cell.length_c   1.000
_cell.angle_alpha   90.00
_cell.angle_beta   90.00
_cell.angle_gamma   90.00
#
_symmetry.space_group_name_H-M   'P 1'
#
loop_
_entity.id
_entity.type
_entity.pdbx_description
1 polymer ?
#
loop_
_entity_poly.entity_id
_entity_poly.type
_entity_poly.pdbx_seq_one_letter_code
_entity_poly.pdbx_strand_id
1 'polypeptide(L)' 'MSHFYGTLAGQAQTTATRRGSKNSGITVVAASWNGAVEVDAYERDGEDRVRVSFIQWQNGAGSNRLIYDGLISGKNGEAS' A
#
# COMPACT_ATOMS: atom_id res chain seq x y z
N MET A 1 -25.30 -2.52 -3.86
CA MET A 1 -24.46 -2.57 -2.64
C MET A 1 -23.03 -2.79 -3.07
N SER A 2 -22.11 -1.91 -2.68
CA SER A 2 -20.70 -1.99 -3.07
C SER A 2 -19.98 -3.08 -2.27
N HIS A 3 -19.26 -3.96 -2.98
CA HIS A 3 -18.55 -5.11 -2.42
C HIS A 3 -17.11 -4.80 -1.97
N PHE A 4 -16.52 -3.70 -2.47
CA PHE A 4 -15.12 -3.33 -2.26
C PHE A 4 -15.01 -1.81 -2.03
N TYR A 5 -14.07 -1.39 -1.18
CA TYR A 5 -13.79 -0.01 -0.81
C TYR A 5 -12.34 0.34 -1.16
N GLY A 6 -12.09 1.44 -1.84
CA GLY A 6 -10.73 1.97 -2.04
C GLY A 6 -10.72 3.43 -1.63
N THR A 7 -9.65 3.89 -0.99
CA THR A 7 -9.54 5.31 -0.61
C THR A 7 -8.80 6.07 -1.71
N LEU A 8 -9.53 6.71 -2.64
CA LEU A 8 -9.05 7.80 -3.50
C LEU A 8 -10.04 8.96 -3.40
N ALA A 9 -9.56 10.19 -3.20
CA ALA A 9 -10.42 11.37 -3.12
C ALA A 9 -10.56 12.06 -4.49
N GLY A 10 -11.81 12.17 -5.01
CA GLY A 10 -12.16 13.03 -6.15
C GLY A 10 -13.50 12.71 -6.85
N GLN A 11 -14.05 13.69 -7.59
CA GLN A 11 -15.27 13.63 -8.43
C GLN A 11 -14.93 13.78 -9.94
N ALA A 12 -13.78 13.25 -10.39
CA ALA A 12 -13.20 13.55 -11.72
C ALA A 12 -12.98 12.29 -12.58
N GLN A 13 -13.06 12.42 -13.91
CA GLN A 13 -12.77 11.37 -14.90
C GLN A 13 -11.28 11.00 -15.03
N THR A 14 -10.41 11.57 -14.19
CA THR A 14 -8.95 11.43 -14.28
C THR A 14 -8.36 10.83 -13.00
N THR A 15 -7.30 10.04 -13.17
CA THR A 15 -6.58 9.35 -12.10
C THR A 15 -6.13 10.32 -11.00
N ALA A 16 -6.55 10.06 -9.75
CA ALA A 16 -6.04 10.77 -8.58
C ALA A 16 -4.61 10.30 -8.25
N THR A 17 -3.62 10.96 -8.85
CA THR A 17 -2.20 10.73 -8.59
C THR A 17 -1.74 11.63 -7.45
N ARG A 18 -1.33 11.03 -6.32
CA ARG A 18 -0.52 11.72 -5.30
C ARG A 18 0.92 11.23 -5.42
N ARG A 19 1.88 12.15 -5.33
CA ARG A 19 3.31 11.80 -5.37
C ARG A 19 3.84 11.64 -3.95
N GLY A 20 4.47 10.50 -3.69
CA GLY A 20 5.40 10.37 -2.57
C GLY A 20 6.76 10.99 -2.93
N SER A 21 7.52 11.37 -1.92
CA SER A 21 8.93 11.75 -2.02
C SER A 21 9.77 10.74 -1.24
N LYS A 22 11.09 10.71 -1.45
CA LYS A 22 12.00 9.89 -0.63
C LYS A 22 11.81 10.10 0.89
N ASN A 23 11.46 11.32 1.31
CA ASN A 23 11.27 11.67 2.72
C ASN A 23 9.87 11.35 3.25
N SER A 24 8.90 11.08 2.38
CA SER A 24 7.49 10.95 2.76
C SER A 24 6.86 9.60 2.39
N GLY A 25 7.42 8.88 1.42
CA GLY A 25 6.81 7.67 0.88
C GLY A 25 5.40 7.91 0.33
N ILE A 26 4.65 6.83 0.14
CA ILE A 26 3.22 6.84 -0.13
C ILE A 26 2.56 5.57 0.42
N THR A 27 1.43 5.76 1.09
CA THR A 27 0.62 4.65 1.61
C THR A 27 -0.71 4.59 0.85
N VAL A 28 -1.09 3.38 0.44
CA VAL A 28 -2.35 3.10 -0.26
C VAL A 28 -3.09 1.99 0.49
N VAL A 29 -4.38 2.20 0.76
CA VAL A 29 -5.23 1.21 1.41
C VAL A 29 -6.41 0.86 0.51
N ALA A 30 -6.48 -0.43 0.15
CA ALA A 30 -7.61 -1.05 -0.51
C ALA A 30 -8.36 -1.91 0.51
N ALA A 31 -9.62 -1.58 0.79
CA ALA A 31 -10.41 -2.17 1.86
C ALA A 31 -11.68 -2.88 1.36
N SER A 32 -12.30 -3.67 2.22
CA SER A 32 -13.59 -4.31 2.02
C SER A 32 -14.30 -4.42 3.38
N TRP A 33 -15.53 -4.93 3.40
CA TRP A 33 -16.18 -5.31 4.65
C TRP A 33 -15.43 -6.39 5.44
N ASN A 34 -14.60 -7.19 4.77
CA ASN A 34 -13.91 -8.33 5.35
C ASN A 34 -12.43 -8.05 5.69
N GLY A 35 -11.99 -6.80 5.57
CA GLY A 35 -10.61 -6.39 5.85
C GLY A 35 -9.99 -5.59 4.71
N ALA A 36 -8.70 -5.26 4.86
CA ALA A 36 -7.98 -4.42 3.91
C ALA A 36 -6.56 -4.90 3.63
N VAL A 37 -6.02 -4.40 2.51
CA VAL A 37 -4.62 -4.50 2.12
C VAL A 37 -4.04 -3.11 2.13
N GLU A 38 -2.92 -2.95 2.83
CA GLU A 38 -2.11 -1.74 2.85
C GLU A 38 -0.82 -1.98 2.08
N VAL A 39 -0.47 -1.01 1.24
CA VAL A 39 0.80 -0.92 0.53
C VAL A 39 1.47 0.37 0.97
N ASP A 40 2.63 0.25 1.60
CA ASP A 40 3.44 1.38 2.04
C ASP A 40 4.77 1.37 1.27
N ALA A 41 4.96 2.33 0.38
CA ALA A 41 6.19 2.50 -0.37
C ALA A 41 7.03 3.62 0.25
N TYR A 42 8.29 3.32 0.55
CA TYR A 42 9.20 4.21 1.26
C TYR A 42 10.62 4.08 0.71
N GLU A 43 11.43 5.12 0.88
CA GLU A 43 12.86 5.05 0.58
C GLU A 43 13.63 4.77 1.86
N ARG A 44 14.62 3.88 1.79
CA ARG A 44 15.55 3.62 2.88
C ARG A 44 16.92 3.26 2.32
N ASP A 45 17.96 3.93 2.82
CA ASP A 45 19.36 3.66 2.50
C ASP A 45 19.71 3.79 1.00
N GLY A 46 19.00 4.67 0.29
CA GLY A 46 19.12 4.89 -1.15
C GLY A 46 18.28 3.94 -2.00
N GLU A 47 17.50 3.05 -1.38
CA GLU A 47 16.73 2.02 -2.07
C GLU A 47 15.22 2.22 -1.89
N ASP A 48 14.48 2.11 -2.98
CA ASP A 48 13.01 2.12 -2.96
C ASP A 48 12.49 0.76 -2.45
N ARG A 49 11.74 0.81 -1.36
CA ARG A 49 11.19 -0.37 -0.68
C ARG A 49 9.68 -0.28 -0.60
N VAL A 50 9.07 -1.44 -0.40
CA VAL A 50 7.63 -1.56 -0.20
C VAL A 50 7.33 -2.58 0.87
N ARG A 51 6.40 -2.21 1.75
CA ARG A 51 5.74 -3.11 2.68
C ARG A 51 4.31 -3.33 2.23
N VAL A 52 3.92 -4.58 2.10
CA VAL A 52 2.55 -5.00 1.76
C VAL A 52 2.02 -5.84 2.90
N SER A 53 0.87 -5.47 3.45
CA SER A 53 0.26 -6.20 4.56
C SER A 53 -1.26 -6.28 4.42
N PHE A 54 -1.83 -7.37 4.90
CA PHE A 54 -3.23 -7.35 5.32
C PHE A 54 -3.30 -6.56 6.62
N ILE A 55 -4.27 -5.67 6.72
CA ILE A 55 -4.61 -4.93 7.94
C ILE A 55 -6.06 -5.16 8.30
N GLN A 56 -6.38 -5.07 9.59
CA GLN A 56 -7.76 -4.96 10.02
C GLN A 56 -8.37 -3.64 9.52
N TRP A 57 -9.60 -3.71 9.02
CA TRP A 57 -10.34 -2.55 8.54
C TRP A 57 -11.48 -2.20 9.51
N GLN A 58 -11.53 -0.93 9.90
CA GLN A 58 -12.55 -0.34 10.77
C GLN A 58 -12.94 -1.24 11.97
N ASN A 59 -14.11 -1.89 11.93
CA ASN A 59 -14.69 -2.72 13.00
C ASN A 59 -13.91 -4.02 13.31
N GLY A 60 -12.60 -4.05 13.07
CA GLY A 60 -11.74 -5.20 13.32
C GLY A 60 -11.83 -6.30 12.26
N ALA A 61 -12.51 -6.06 11.13
CA ALA A 61 -12.64 -7.04 10.07
C ALA A 61 -11.30 -7.29 9.36
N GLY A 62 -11.00 -8.56 9.07
CA GLY A 62 -9.74 -8.98 8.46
C GLY A 62 -8.70 -9.44 9.48
N SER A 63 -7.43 -9.43 9.08
CA SER A 63 -6.31 -9.88 9.93
C SER A 63 -5.06 -9.06 9.63
N ASN A 64 -4.22 -8.88 10.64
CA ASN A 64 -2.91 -8.25 10.46
C ASN A 64 -1.90 -9.32 10.04
N ARG A 65 -1.42 -9.25 8.80
CA ARG A 65 -0.43 -10.20 8.27
C ARG A 65 0.47 -9.54 7.24
N LEU A 66 1.77 -9.61 7.46
CA LEU A 66 2.75 -9.21 6.45
C LEU A 66 2.68 -10.14 5.24
N ILE A 67 2.57 -9.55 4.05
CA ILE A 67 2.60 -10.27 2.77
C ILE A 67 4.01 -10.15 2.16
N TYR A 68 4.58 -8.96 2.20
CA TYR A 68 5.89 -8.66 1.62
C TYR A 68 6.56 -7.46 2.31
N ASP A 69 7.87 -7.52 2.49
CA ASP A 69 8.71 -6.37 2.90
C ASP A 69 10.06 -6.49 2.20
N GLY A 70 10.35 -5.59 1.26
CA GLY A 70 11.54 -5.70 0.42
C GLY A 70 11.66 -4.61 -0.63
N LEU A 71 12.59 -4.80 -1.57
CA LEU A 71 12.82 -3.87 -2.68
C LEU A 71 11.60 -3.80 -3.59
N ILE A 72 11.15 -2.59 -3.92
CA ILE A 72 9.99 -2.42 -4.81
C ILE A 72 10.22 -3.01 -6.21
N SER A 73 11.49 -3.13 -6.62
CA SER A 73 11.91 -3.76 -7.87
C SER A 73 11.70 -5.27 -7.89
N GLY A 74 11.43 -5.90 -6.75
CA GLY A 74 11.32 -7.36 -6.63
C GLY A 74 12.65 -8.10 -6.80
N LYS A 75 13.78 -7.38 -6.93
CA LYS A 75 15.10 -8.01 -6.89
C LYS A 75 15.35 -8.48 -5.46
N ASN A 76 15.44 -9.79 -5.27
CA ASN A 76 16.10 -10.31 -4.07
C ASN A 76 17.56 -9.87 -4.17
N GLY A 77 18.19 -9.47 -3.06
CA GLY A 77 19.55 -8.90 -3.01
C GLY A 77 20.65 -9.85 -3.50
N GLU A 78 20.64 -10.19 -4.77
CA GLU A 78 21.79 -10.67 -5.52
C GLU A 78 22.39 -9.44 -6.19
N ALA A 79 23.52 -9.00 -5.64
CA ALA A 79 24.35 -7.96 -6.19
C ALA A 79 24.55 -8.22 -7.70
N SER A 80 24.14 -7.24 -8.53
CA SER A 80 24.53 -7.14 -9.93
C SER A 80 25.59 -6.05 -10.06
#